data_AF-A0A920HPP8-F1
#
_entry.id   AF-A0A920HPP8-F1
#
_cell.length_a   1.000
_cell.length_b   1.000
_cell.length_c   1.000
_cell.angle_alpha   90.00
_cell.angle_beta   90.00
_cell.angle_gamma   90.00
#
_symmetry.space_group_name_H-M   'P 1'
#
loop_
_entity.id
_entity.type
_entity.pdbx_description
1 polymer ?
#
loop_
_entity_poly.entity_id
_entity_poly.type
_entity_poly.pdbx_seq_one_letter_code
_entity_poly.pdbx_strand_id
1 'polypeptide(L)'
;MLMILLGCQGLIIDKLYHHLVFTVIKDHPLKKFISTDQSTREKDFKLEQLRALDNGMKIVIDFVDDIPIGVDTEDDLHNVRKELE
;
A
#
# COMPACT_ATOMS: atom_id res chain seq x y z
N MET A 1 -0.87 3.97 13.63
CA MET A 1 -1.47 4.62 12.45
C MET A 1 -0.69 4.07 11.29
N LEU A 2 -1.31 3.18 10.53
CA LEU A 2 -0.79 2.67 9.27
C LEU A 2 -1.38 3.59 8.20
N MET A 3 -0.54 4.35 7.51
CA MET A 3 -0.99 5.18 6.39
C MET A 3 -0.95 4.35 5.12
N ILE A 4 -2.03 4.33 4.35
CA ILE A 4 -2.12 3.73 3.02
C ILE A 4 -2.42 4.87 2.05
N LEU A 5 -1.70 4.96 0.93
CA LEU A 5 -1.99 5.95 -0.09
C LEU A 5 -2.88 5.33 -1.17
N LEU A 6 -3.92 6.05 -1.59
CA LEU A 6 -4.73 5.70 -2.75
C LEU A 6 -4.33 6.58 -3.95
N GLY A 7 -3.91 5.97 -5.05
CA GLY A 7 -3.81 6.61 -6.35
C GLY A 7 -5.16 6.57 -7.07
N CYS A 8 -5.51 7.64 -7.79
CA CYS A 8 -6.70 7.67 -8.64
C CYS A 8 -6.31 7.31 -10.08
N GLN A 9 -6.92 6.27 -10.65
CA GLN A 9 -6.73 5.96 -12.08
C GLN A 9 -8.10 5.90 -12.74
N GLY A 10 -8.28 6.79 -13.73
CA GLY A 10 -9.55 7.02 -14.40
C GLY A 10 -10.03 5.78 -15.16
N LEU A 11 -11.02 5.10 -14.59
CA LEU A 11 -11.87 4.14 -15.29
C LEU A 11 -13.33 4.36 -14.86
N ILE A 12 -14.22 4.27 -15.84
CA ILE A 12 -15.64 4.67 -15.81
C ILE A 12 -16.46 3.72 -14.92
N ILE A 13 -16.31 3.88 -13.61
CA ILE A 13 -17.23 3.47 -12.53
C ILE A 13 -17.02 4.50 -11.42
N ASP A 14 -18.07 5.07 -10.83
CA ASP A 14 -18.14 6.37 -10.13
C ASP A 14 -17.11 6.71 -9.02
N LYS A 15 -16.14 5.83 -8.70
CA LYS A 15 -14.82 6.12 -8.06
C LYS A 15 -14.03 4.80 -7.90
N LEU A 16 -13.08 4.52 -8.80
CA LEU A 16 -12.10 3.44 -8.62
C LEU A 16 -10.79 4.02 -8.09
N TYR A 17 -10.30 3.49 -6.97
CA TYR A 17 -9.03 3.89 -6.38
C TYR A 17 -8.05 2.71 -6.37
N HIS A 18 -6.80 2.98 -6.76
CA HIS A 18 -5.71 2.02 -6.72
C HIS A 18 -4.94 2.17 -5.41
N HIS A 19 -4.80 1.07 -4.67
CA HIS A 19 -4.03 1.05 -3.44
C HIS A 19 -2.52 1.05 -3.74
N LEU A 20 -1.81 2.07 -3.28
CA LEU A 20 -0.36 2.14 -3.35
C LEU A 20 0.28 1.49 -2.12
N VAL A 21 1.31 0.68 -2.36
CA VAL A 21 2.08 0.00 -1.31
C VAL A 21 3.05 0.99 -0.67
N PHE A 22 2.52 1.93 0.11
CA PHE A 22 3.29 2.83 0.94
C PHE A 22 2.72 2.79 2.35
N THR A 23 3.57 2.47 3.33
CA THR A 23 3.14 2.29 4.72
C THR A 23 3.97 3.14 5.67
N VAL A 24 3.29 4.07 6.36
CA VAL A 24 3.88 4.79 7.49
C VAL A 24 3.31 4.20 8.76
N ILE A 25 4.16 3.68 9.63
CA ILE A 25 3.76 3.09 10.90
C ILE A 25 4.63 3.61 12.04
N LYS A 26 4.00 4.03 13.15
CA LYS A 26 4.69 4.44 14.38
C LYS A 26 5.18 3.21 15.14
N ASP A 27 6.24 3.37 15.94
CA ASP A 27 6.89 2.28 16.69
C ASP A 27 5.94 1.42 17.52
N HIS A 28 5.05 2.05 18.31
CA HIS A 28 4.14 1.30 19.19
C HIS A 28 3.14 0.42 18.40
N PRO A 29 2.38 0.95 17.42
CA PRO A 29 1.59 0.14 16.50
C PRO A 29 2.38 -0.94 15.76
N LEU A 30 3.63 -0.66 15.34
CA LEU A 30 4.47 -1.64 14.66
C LEU A 30 4.77 -2.84 15.55
N LYS A 31 5.15 -2.60 16.81
CA LYS A 31 5.39 -3.68 17.79
C LYS A 31 4.17 -4.58 17.98
N LYS A 32 2.97 -3.99 18.05
CA LYS A 32 1.71 -4.76 18.11
C LYS A 32 1.49 -5.59 16.84
N PHE A 33 1.73 -5.00 15.67
CA PHE A 33 1.51 -5.69 14.39
C PHE A 33 2.43 -6.90 14.22
N ILE A 34 3.72 -6.75 14.51
CA ILE A 34 4.70 -7.84 14.37
C ILE A 34 4.51 -8.94 15.42
N SER A 35 3.92 -8.62 16.58
CA SER A 35 3.61 -9.61 17.62
C SER A 35 2.30 -10.35 17.38
N THR A 36 1.60 -10.06 16.28
CA THR A 36 0.30 -10.63 15.96
C THR A 36 0.44 -11.69 14.88
N ASP A 37 -0.19 -12.85 15.07
CA ASP A 37 -0.23 -13.91 14.07
C ASP A 37 -0.96 -13.48 12.80
N GLN A 38 -0.61 -14.14 11.69
CA GLN A 38 -1.31 -13.92 10.43
C GLN A 38 -2.79 -14.29 10.54
N SER A 39 -3.67 -13.38 10.11
CA SER A 39 -5.11 -13.64 10.12
C SER A 39 -5.51 -14.57 8.97
N THR A 40 -6.67 -15.21 9.09
CA THR A 40 -7.23 -16.03 8.00
C THR A 40 -7.37 -15.22 6.71
N ARG A 41 -7.85 -13.97 6.81
CA ARG A 41 -8.02 -13.08 5.66
C ARG A 41 -6.68 -12.67 5.05
N GLU A 42 -5.65 -12.42 5.85
CA GLU A 42 -4.31 -12.17 5.32
C GLU A 42 -3.85 -13.34 4.45
N LYS A 43 -4.05 -14.58 4.89
CA LYS A 43 -3.62 -15.78 4.15
C LYS A 43 -4.44 -15.99 2.87
N ASP A 44 -5.75 -15.83 2.95
CA ASP A 44 -6.65 -16.07 1.82
C ASP A 44 -6.48 -15.03 0.71
N PHE A 45 -6.33 -13.75 1.08
CA PHE A 45 -6.21 -12.65 0.13
C PHE A 45 -4.75 -12.24 -0.17
N LYS A 46 -3.78 -12.74 0.62
CA LYS A 46 -2.37 -12.35 0.55
C LYS A 46 -2.16 -10.83 0.77
N LEU A 47 -2.89 -10.26 1.74
CA LEU A 47 -2.91 -8.82 2.04
C LEU A 47 -2.65 -8.55 3.52
N GLU A 48 -1.47 -8.03 3.86
CA GLU A 48 -1.02 -7.79 5.24
C GLU A 48 -1.85 -6.75 6.01
N GLN A 49 -2.42 -5.78 5.30
CA GLN A 49 -3.27 -4.75 5.88
C GLN A 49 -4.55 -5.33 6.49
N LEU A 50 -4.97 -6.52 6.05
CA LEU A 50 -6.11 -7.22 6.63
C LEU A 50 -5.81 -7.69 8.05
N ARG A 51 -4.58 -8.15 8.34
CA ARG A 51 -4.17 -8.49 9.73
C ARG A 51 -4.26 -7.29 10.65
N ALA A 52 -3.88 -6.10 10.17
CA ALA A 52 -4.01 -4.87 10.93
C ALA A 52 -5.49 -4.57 11.26
N LEU A 53 -6.37 -4.66 10.26
CA LEU A 53 -7.82 -4.45 10.44
C LEU A 53 -8.45 -5.48 11.38
N ASP A 54 -8.12 -6.76 11.20
CA ASP A 54 -8.66 -7.87 12.00
C ASP A 54 -8.26 -7.76 13.48
N ASN A 55 -7.17 -7.03 13.79
CA ASN A 55 -6.69 -6.79 15.16
C ASN A 55 -7.01 -5.38 15.68
N GLY A 56 -8.00 -4.73 15.08
CA GLY A 56 -8.53 -3.44 15.50
C GLY A 56 -7.55 -2.28 15.32
N MET A 57 -6.54 -2.42 14.46
CA MET A 57 -5.63 -1.32 14.15
C MET A 57 -6.29 -0.35 13.17
N LYS A 58 -6.24 0.95 13.48
CA LYS A 58 -6.74 1.98 12.58
C LYS A 58 -5.76 2.21 11.42
N ILE A 59 -6.30 2.08 10.21
CA ILE A 59 -5.67 2.49 8.96
C ILE A 59 -6.20 3.88 8.59
N VAL A 60 -5.29 4.78 8.22
CA VAL A 60 -5.62 6.09 7.68
C VAL A 60 -5.22 6.10 6.22
N ILE A 61 -6.05 6.72 5.39
CA ILE A 61 -5.83 6.78 3.95
C ILE A 61 -5.71 8.23 3.53
N ASP A 62 -4.83 8.50 2.58
CA ASP A 62 -4.73 9.79 1.89
C ASP A 62 -4.64 9.60 0.37
N PHE A 63 -4.94 10.65 -0.39
CA PHE A 63 -4.87 10.63 -1.85
C PHE A 63 -3.55 11.21 -2.34
N VAL A 64 -3.07 10.67 -3.45
CA VAL A 64 -1.96 11.25 -4.21
C VAL A 64 -2.38 11.50 -5.64
N ASP A 65 -1.88 12.60 -6.20
CA ASP A 65 -2.15 12.99 -7.58
C ASP A 65 -1.34 12.11 -8.56
N ASP A 66 -0.12 11.75 -8.17
CA ASP A 66 0.81 10.98 -8.99
C ASP A 66 1.12 9.61 -8.37
N ILE A 67 1.27 8.60 -9.24
CA ILE A 67 1.66 7.25 -8.87
C ILE A 67 3.16 7.09 -9.13
N PRO A 68 3.99 6.73 -8.12
CA PRO A 68 5.41 6.52 -8.34
C PRO A 68 5.67 5.30 -9.24
N ILE A 69 6.71 5.38 -10.07
CA ILE A 69 7.14 4.26 -10.93
C ILE A 69 7.88 3.23 -10.07
N GLY A 70 7.36 2.01 -10.02
CA GLY A 70 8.08 0.85 -9.48
C GLY A 70 9.12 0.36 -10.48
N VAL A 71 10.29 -0.07 -10.00
CA VAL A 71 11.35 -0.65 -10.84
C VAL A 71 11.59 -2.08 -10.38
N ASP A 72 11.01 -3.03 -11.10
CA ASP A 72 11.12 -4.46 -10.78
C ASP A 72 11.89 -5.24 -11.86
N THR A 73 12.04 -4.66 -13.06
CA THR A 73 12.75 -5.23 -14.20
C THR A 73 13.82 -4.29 -14.77
N GLU A 74 14.74 -4.85 -15.58
CA GLU A 74 15.75 -4.05 -16.29
C GLU A 74 15.14 -3.05 -17.27
N ASP A 75 14.00 -3.40 -17.88
CA ASP A 75 13.27 -2.49 -18.76
C ASP A 75 12.68 -1.31 -17.98
N ASP A 76 12.15 -1.53 -16.78
CA ASP A 76 11.67 -0.45 -15.90
C ASP A 76 12.81 0.50 -15.55
N LEU A 77 13.99 -0.05 -15.22
CA LEU A 77 15.17 0.74 -14.89
C LEU A 77 15.61 1.62 -16.07
N HIS A 78 15.62 1.06 -17.29
CA HIS A 78 15.95 1.81 -18.50
C HIS A 78 14.95 2.93 -18.77
N ASN A 79 13.65 2.66 -18.58
CA ASN A 79 12.59 3.64 -18.77
C ASN A 79 12.70 4.78 -17.75
N VAL A 80 12.88 4.46 -16.47
CA VAL A 80 13.04 5.48 -15.41
C VAL A 80 14.29 6.34 -15.64
N ARG A 81 15.39 5.78 -16.12
CA ARG A 81 16.60 6.56 -16.42
C ARG A 81 16.38 7.60 -17.52
N LYS A 82 15.62 7.28 -18.57
CA LYS A 82 15.30 8.23 -19.64
C LYS A 82 14.47 9.43 -19.17
N GLU A 83 13.62 9.23 -18.17
CA GLU A 83 12.79 10.31 -17.60
C GLU A 83 13.60 11.23 -16.66
N LEU A 84 14.80 10.82 -16.24
CA LEU A 84 15.68 11.59 -15.35
C LEU A 84 16.80 12.36 -16.08
N GLU A 85 17.00 12.10 -17.38
CA GLU A 85 17.98 12.77 -18.27
C GLU A 85 17.40 14.05 -18.89
#